data_AF-A0A7V7D8T6-F1
#
_entry.id   AF-A0A7V7D8T6-F1
#
_cell.length_a   1.000
_cell.length_b   1.000
_cell.length_c   1.000
_cell.angle_alpha   90.00
_cell.angle_beta   90.00
_cell.angle_gamma   90.00
#
_symmetry.space_group_name_H-M   'P 1'
#
loop_
_entity.id
_entity.type
_entity.pdbx_description
1 polymer ?
#
loop_
_entity_poly.entity_id
_entity_poly.type
_entity_poly.pdbx_seq_one_letter_code
_entity_poly.pdbx_strand_id
1 'polypeptide(L)' 'MFDYTDFLYARPTFISGVSRVMDLGNTLNEYNSTFLPSVADYYAIKSDWIMVGSDIQAGISAYDEKEKQA' A
#
# COMPACT_ATOMS: atom_id res chain seq x y z
N MET A 1 -11.88 5.24 0.33
CA MET A 1 -10.93 4.51 -0.53
C MET A 1 -10.11 3.65 0.41
N PHE A 2 -10.09 2.33 0.23
CA PHE A 2 -9.24 1.46 1.03
C PHE A 2 -7.80 1.65 0.53
N ASP A 3 -6.90 2.16 1.39
CA ASP A 3 -5.47 2.21 1.08
C ASP A 3 -4.89 0.81 1.19
N TYR A 4 -4.85 0.10 0.05
CA TYR A 4 -4.27 -1.24 -0.03
C TYR A 4 -2.73 -1.23 0.04
N THR A 5 -2.10 -0.06 -0.10
CA THR A 5 -0.64 0.14 -0.11
C THR A 5 -0.01 0.34 1.27
N ASP A 6 -0.81 0.73 2.27
CA ASP A 6 -0.27 1.24 3.55
C ASP A 6 -0.07 0.16 4.61
N PHE A 7 -0.57 -1.05 4.38
CA PHE A 7 -0.64 -2.09 5.39
C PHE A 7 0.75 -2.57 5.85
N LEU A 8 1.72 -2.63 4.93
CA LEU A 8 3.11 -3.06 5.21
C LEU A 8 4.12 -1.92 5.11
N TYR A 9 3.66 -0.66 5.05
CA TYR A 9 4.54 0.49 4.98
C TYR A 9 4.59 1.27 6.29
N ALA A 10 5.79 1.44 6.85
CA ALA A 10 5.98 2.24 8.06
C ALA A 10 5.47 3.66 7.84
N ARG A 11 4.44 4.07 8.57
CA ARG A 11 3.85 5.41 8.41
C ARG A 11 4.80 6.45 9.03
N PRO A 12 5.40 7.35 8.22
CA PRO A 12 6.32 8.34 8.76
C PRO A 12 5.55 9.34 9.62
N THR A 13 6.16 9.74 10.73
CA THR A 13 5.64 10.83 11.58
C THR A 13 6.76 11.81 11.89
N PHE A 14 6.40 13.05 12.24
CA PHE A 14 7.40 14.06 12.61
C PHE A 14 8.28 13.58 13.78
N ILE A 15 7.65 12.98 14.79
CA ILE A 15 8.36 12.47 15.98
C ILE A 15 9.26 11.28 15.60
N SER A 16 8.79 10.33 14.80
CA SER A 16 9.65 9.21 14.38
C SER A 16 10.84 9.68 13.52
N GLY A 17 10.65 10.72 12.71
CA GLY A 17 11.73 11.37 11.96
C GLY A 17 12.79 12.01 12.87
N VAL A 18 12.38 12.74 13.91
CA VAL A 18 13.32 13.32 14.91
C VAL A 18 14.07 12.23 15.67
N SER A 19 13.36 11.19 16.14
CA SER A 19 13.96 10.07 16.86
C SER A 19 14.99 9.32 16.01
N ARG A 20 14.79 9.24 14.68
CA ARG A 20 15.73 8.59 13.76
C ARG A 20 17.09 9.28 13.69
N VAL A 21 17.16 10.61 13.86
CA VAL A 21 18.43 11.35 13.89
C VAL A 21 19.25 11.00 15.13
N MET A 22 18.58 10.67 16.24
CA MET A 22 19.22 10.26 17.50
C MET A 22 19.55 8.75 17.54
N ASP A 23 18.91 7.94 16.68
CA ASP A 23 19.10 6.49 16.59
C ASP A 23 20.34 6.10 15.77
N LEU A 24 21.51 6.54 16.21
CA LEU A 24 22.80 6.17 15.59
C LEU A 24 23.09 4.66 15.69
N GLY A 25 22.39 3.96 16.59
CA GLY A 25 22.51 2.51 16.81
C GLY A 25 21.51 1.65 16.03
N ASN A 26 20.63 2.26 15.22
CA ASN A 26 19.63 1.55 14.41
C ASN A 26 18.65 0.68 15.22
N THR A 27 18.39 1.06 16.47
CA THR A 27 17.56 0.32 17.43
C THR A 27 16.06 0.60 17.29
N LEU A 28 15.68 1.68 16.60
CA LEU A 28 14.29 2.05 16.32
C LEU A 28 13.81 1.54 14.96
N ASN A 29 14.53 0.59 14.36
CA ASN A 29 14.25 0.11 13.02
C ASN A 29 13.27 -1.06 13.05
N GLU A 30 11.99 -0.74 13.28
CA GLU A 30 10.88 -1.68 13.15
C GLU A 30 10.22 -1.52 11.77
N TYR A 31 10.17 -2.61 11.02
CA TYR A 31 9.36 -2.70 9.81
C TYR A 31 7.95 -3.15 10.19
N ASN A 32 6.92 -2.65 9.49
CA ASN A 32 5.57 -3.16 9.65
C ASN A 32 5.57 -4.66 9.35
N SER A 33 5.47 -5.46 10.41
CA SER A 33 5.43 -6.91 10.32
C SER A 33 4.05 -7.38 10.73
N THR A 34 3.53 -8.37 10.01
CA THR A 34 2.44 -9.19 10.49
C THR A 34 3.03 -10.26 11.40
N PHE A 35 2.21 -10.81 12.31
CA PHE A 35 2.64 -11.86 13.25
C PHE A 35 3.32 -13.07 12.59
N LEU A 36 3.00 -13.33 11.31
CA LEU A 36 3.62 -14.36 10.46
C LEU A 36 3.97 -13.77 9.08
N PRO A 37 5.14 -14.07 8.49
CA PRO A 37 5.52 -13.62 7.15
C PRO A 37 4.51 -14.01 6.06
N SER A 38 3.94 -15.21 6.14
CA SER A 38 2.94 -15.71 5.19
C SER A 38 1.67 -14.86 5.15
N VAL A 39 1.34 -14.17 6.25
CA VAL A 39 0.20 -13.27 6.34
C VAL A 39 0.50 -11.97 5.59
N ALA A 40 1.72 -11.44 5.69
CA ALA A 40 2.16 -10.28 4.94
C ALA A 40 2.11 -10.56 3.43
N ASP A 41 2.65 -11.69 2.99
CA ASP A 41 2.66 -12.11 1.58
C ASP A 41 1.23 -12.25 1.03
N TYR A 42 0.32 -12.85 1.80
CA TYR A 42 -1.09 -12.98 1.44
C TYR A 42 -1.74 -11.60 1.22
N TYR A 43 -1.55 -10.66 2.15
CA TYR A 43 -2.13 -9.32 2.02
C TYR A 43 -1.52 -8.52 0.86
N ALA A 44 -0.22 -8.65 0.63
CA ALA A 44 0.46 -8.00 -0.50
C ALA A 44 -0.11 -8.49 -1.84
N ILE A 45 -0.14 -9.80 -2.07
CA ILE A 45 -0.67 -10.39 -3.32
C ILE A 45 -2.15 -10.04 -3.51
N LYS A 46 -2.95 -10.10 -2.43
CA LYS A 46 -4.36 -9.74 -2.48
C LYS A 46 -4.56 -8.28 -2.87
N SER A 47 -3.75 -7.37 -2.31
CA SER A 47 -3.76 -5.95 -2.64
C SER A 47 -3.49 -5.72 -4.13
N ASP A 48 -2.44 -6.35 -4.67
CA ASP A 48 -2.04 -6.19 -6.07
C ASP A 48 -3.18 -6.59 -7.02
N TRP A 49 -3.85 -7.72 -6.75
CA TRP A 49 -4.98 -8.17 -7.58
C TRP A 49 -6.21 -7.26 -7.49
N ILE A 50 -6.47 -6.68 -6.32
CA ILE A 50 -7.57 -5.71 -6.16
C ILE A 50 -7.30 -4.48 -7.02
N MET A 51 -6.07 -3.96 -7.00
CA MET A 51 -5.68 -2.80 -7.82
C MET A 51 -5.77 -3.10 -9.32
N VAL A 52 -5.25 -4.24 -9.77
CA VAL A 52 -5.36 -4.68 -11.17
C VAL A 52 -6.83 -4.75 -11.61
N GLY A 53 -7.71 -5.33 -10.78
CA GLY A 53 -9.13 -5.40 -11.08
C GLY A 53 -9.80 -4.03 -11.17
N SER A 54 -9.45 -3.13 -10.25
CA SER A 54 -9.93 -1.74 -10.24
C SER A 54 -9.53 -0.99 -11.51
N ASP A 55 -8.27 -1.13 -11.95
CA ASP A 55 -7.76 -0.46 -13.14
C ASP A 55 -8.42 -0.99 -14.43
N ILE A 56 -8.64 -2.31 -14.51
CA ILE A 56 -9.39 -2.92 -15.62
C ILE A 56 -10.82 -2.37 -15.66
N GLN A 57 -11.51 -2.31 -14.53
CA GLN A 57 -12.88 -1.79 -14.45
C GLN A 57 -12.95 -0.32 -14.85
N ALA A 58 -11.99 0.49 -14.40
CA ALA A 58 -11.88 1.89 -14.79
C ALA A 58 -11.66 2.05 -16.30
N GLY A 59 -10.81 1.21 -16.90
CA GLY A 59 -10.57 1.19 -18.34
C GLY A 59 -11.82 0.85 -19.17
N ILE A 60 -12.57 -0.17 -18.75
CA ILE A 60 -13.85 -0.54 -19.40
C ILE A 60 -14.85 0.62 -19.31
N SER A 61 -15.01 1.20 -18.11
CA SER A 61 -15.96 2.30 -17.90
C SER A 61 -15.61 3.51 -18.76
N ALA A 62 -14.33 3.86 -18.85
CA ALA A 62 -13.85 4.96 -19.68
C ALA A 62 -14.00 4.70 -21.19
N TYR A 63 -13.94 3.44 -21.63
CA TYR A 63 -14.23 3.06 -23.01
C TYR A 63 -15.72 3.22 -23.33
N ASP A 64 -16.59 2.68 -22.47
CA ASP A 64 -18.05 2.77 -22.65
C ASP A 64 -18.56 4.21 -22.66
N GLU A 65 -17.96 5.09 -21.85
CA GLU A 65 -18.27 6.52 -21.85
C GLU A 65 -17.90 7.20 -23.16
N LYS A 66 -16.77 6.80 -23.78
CA LYS A 66 -16.33 7.34 -25.08
C LYS A 66 -17.24 6.86 -26.21
N GLU A 67 -17.63 5.59 -26.22
CA GLU A 67 -18.57 5.03 -27.22
C GLU A 67 -19.93 5.74 -27.16
N LYS A 68 -20.45 6.05 -25.96
CA LYS A 68 -21.73 6.77 -25.79
C LYS A 68 -21.67 8.23 -26.25
N GLN A 69 -20.49 8.82 -26.38
CA GLN A 69 -20.29 10.21 -26.79
C GLN A 69 -19.95 10.36 -28.29
N ALA A 70 -19.72 9.25 -28.99
CA ALA A 70 -19.45 9.20 -30.43
C ALA A 70 -20.75 9.00 -31.23
#